data_AF-A0AAD9IX55-F1
#
_entry.id   AF-A0AAD9IX55-F1
#
_cell.length_a   1.000
_cell.length_b   1.000
_cell.length_c   1.000
_cell.angle_alpha   90.00
_cell.angle_beta   90.00
_cell.angle_gamma   90.00
#
_symmetry.space_group_name_H-M   'P 1'
#
loop_
_entity.id
_entity.type
_entity.pdbx_description
1 polymer ?
#
loop_
_entity_poly.entity_id
_entity_poly.type
_entity_poly.pdbx_seq_one_letter_code
_entity_poly.pdbx_strand_id
1 'polypeptide(L)'
;MMSSLHLLPIPHAYFMFVWSFLTSYGLIHDGMPADEALHVLTSDFWSWKLREFPELATTEGIHDYDDKLESYSYSNFDLRLAYCKELLAELDIVNKTSLSRENRLTYDVLKDQLNTFIHGYEWKE
;
A
#
# COMPACT_ATOMS: atom_id res chain seq x y z
N MET A 1 -12.94 37.08 42.75
CA MET A 1 -13.31 37.11 41.31
C MET A 1 -12.27 36.28 40.57
N MET A 2 -12.21 34.95 40.77
CA MET A 2 -13.02 33.91 40.11
C MET A 2 -13.16 34.14 38.60
N SER A 3 -12.28 33.47 37.84
CA SER A 3 -12.63 32.80 36.58
C SER A 3 -11.62 31.68 36.35
N SER A 4 -11.90 30.54 36.96
CA SER A 4 -11.29 29.26 36.62
C SER A 4 -11.75 28.85 35.22
N LEU A 5 -10.82 28.81 34.27
CA LEU A 5 -11.07 28.26 32.94
C LEU A 5 -11.29 26.75 33.08
N HIS A 6 -12.55 26.33 32.99
CA HIS A 6 -12.97 24.93 33.06
C HIS A 6 -12.40 24.20 31.82
N LEU A 7 -11.34 23.42 32.02
CA LEU A 7 -10.88 22.44 31.03
C LEU A 7 -11.94 21.34 30.97
N LEU A 8 -12.71 21.30 29.88
CA LEU A 8 -13.67 20.23 29.64
C LEU A 8 -12.92 18.90 29.45
N PRO A 9 -13.35 17.80 30.10
CA PRO A 9 -12.73 16.51 29.90
C PRO A 9 -13.03 16.02 28.48
N ILE A 10 -11.98 15.81 27.69
CA ILE A 10 -12.08 15.22 26.36
C ILE A 10 -12.68 13.81 26.54
N PRO A 11 -13.80 13.46 25.87
CA PRO A 11 -14.38 12.14 25.99
C PRO A 11 -13.40 11.07 25.46
N HIS A 12 -12.93 10.21 26.36
CA HIS A 12 -12.03 9.07 26.11
C HIS A 12 -12.53 8.07 25.04
N ALA A 13 -13.76 8.25 24.54
CA ALA A 13 -14.38 7.39 23.54
C ALA A 13 -13.86 7.59 22.10
N TYR A 14 -13.16 8.69 21.80
CA TYR A 14 -12.65 8.93 20.45
C TYR A 14 -11.26 8.32 20.19
N PHE A 15 -10.53 7.96 21.25
CA PHE A 15 -9.17 7.43 21.13
C PHE A 15 -9.12 5.94 20.74
N MET A 16 -10.25 5.23 20.77
CA MET A 16 -10.32 3.80 20.43
C MET A 16 -10.66 3.50 18.97
N PHE A 17 -11.25 4.45 18.22
CA PHE A 17 -11.64 4.20 16.83
C PHE A 17 -10.53 4.45 15.81
N VAL A 18 -9.56 5.31 16.12
CA VAL A 18 -8.38 5.53 15.25
C VAL A 18 -7.32 4.42 15.46
N TRP A 19 -7.28 3.80 16.64
CA TRP A 19 -6.34 2.71 16.91
C TRP A 19 -6.69 1.42 16.14
N SER A 20 -7.97 1.18 15.85
CA SER A 20 -8.39 -0.07 15.21
C SER A 20 -8.08 -0.15 13.70
N PHE A 21 -7.72 0.95 13.04
CA PHE A 21 -7.27 0.93 11.64
C PHE A 21 -5.77 0.67 11.48
N LEU A 22 -4.96 0.96 12.51
CA LEU A 22 -3.51 0.70 12.50
C LEU A 22 -3.15 -0.74 12.89
N THR A 23 -4.02 -1.45 13.60
CA THR A 23 -3.78 -2.85 13.97
C THR A 23 -4.15 -3.85 12.89
N SER A 24 -4.99 -3.49 11.91
CA SER A 24 -5.44 -4.45 10.89
C SER A 24 -4.43 -4.70 9.77
N TYR A 25 -3.44 -3.83 9.54
CA TYR A 25 -2.36 -4.10 8.59
C TYR A 25 -1.20 -4.90 9.21
N GLY A 26 -0.87 -4.66 10.48
CA GLY A 26 0.24 -5.35 11.16
C GLY A 26 -0.04 -6.80 11.59
N LEU A 27 -1.27 -7.31 11.46
CA LEU A 27 -1.66 -8.63 11.97
C LEU A 27 -1.68 -9.75 10.93
N ILE A 28 -1.46 -9.47 9.64
CA ILE A 28 -1.58 -10.51 8.60
C ILE A 28 -0.29 -11.35 8.43
N HIS A 29 0.87 -10.87 8.91
CA HIS A 29 2.13 -11.60 8.69
C HIS A 29 2.55 -12.57 9.79
N ASP A 30 2.02 -12.46 11.01
CA ASP A 30 2.51 -13.29 12.12
C ASP A 30 1.93 -14.71 12.01
N GLY A 31 2.68 -15.61 11.35
CA GLY A 31 2.34 -17.02 11.18
C GLY A 31 1.82 -17.44 9.80
N MET A 32 1.69 -16.51 8.84
CA MET A 32 1.32 -16.86 7.46
C MET A 32 2.51 -17.49 6.71
N PRO A 33 2.29 -18.53 5.88
CA PRO A 33 3.33 -19.06 4.99
C PRO A 33 3.89 -17.98 4.06
N ALA A 34 5.21 -17.99 3.83
CA ALA A 34 5.88 -16.96 3.02
C ALA A 34 5.29 -16.83 1.60
N ASP A 35 4.92 -17.94 0.98
CA ASP A 35 4.30 -17.96 -0.35
C ASP A 35 2.91 -17.29 -0.36
N GLU A 36 2.12 -17.50 0.69
CA GLU A 36 0.80 -16.88 0.82
C GLU A 36 0.93 -15.37 1.10
N ALA A 37 1.89 -15.00 1.95
CA ALA A 37 2.22 -13.59 2.20
C ALA A 37 2.63 -12.86 0.91
N LEU A 38 3.50 -13.47 0.10
CA LEU A 38 3.87 -12.91 -1.20
C LEU A 38 2.67 -12.80 -2.16
N HIS A 39 1.80 -13.81 -2.17
CA HIS A 39 0.60 -13.81 -3.00
C HIS A 39 -0.33 -12.64 -2.65
N VAL A 40 -0.57 -12.39 -1.36
CA VAL A 40 -1.36 -11.24 -0.90
C VAL A 40 -0.74 -9.92 -1.39
N LEU A 41 0.55 -9.70 -1.16
CA LEU A 41 1.23 -8.48 -1.60
C LEU A 41 1.19 -8.28 -3.11
N THR A 42 1.34 -9.36 -3.88
CA THR A 42 1.28 -9.30 -5.35
C THR A 42 -0.14 -8.99 -5.84
N SER A 43 -1.15 -9.58 -5.20
CA SER A 43 -2.57 -9.33 -5.49
C SER A 43 -2.95 -7.87 -5.16
N ASP A 44 -2.48 -7.35 -4.04
CA ASP A 44 -2.73 -5.98 -3.61
C ASP A 44 -2.07 -4.99 -4.57
N PHE A 45 -0.81 -5.24 -4.94
CA PHE A 45 -0.11 -4.44 -5.94
C PHE A 45 -0.84 -4.44 -7.29
N TRP A 46 -1.28 -5.60 -7.78
CA TRP A 46 -2.01 -5.71 -9.03
C TRP A 46 -3.33 -4.94 -9.00
N SER A 47 -4.10 -5.11 -7.92
CA SER A 47 -5.37 -4.41 -7.71
C SER A 47 -5.19 -2.89 -7.62
N TRP A 48 -4.12 -2.43 -6.96
CA TRP A 48 -3.76 -1.02 -6.93
C TRP A 48 -3.37 -0.51 -8.32
N LYS A 49 -2.53 -1.25 -9.05
CA LYS A 49 -2.03 -0.85 -10.36
C LYS A 49 -3.16 -0.67 -11.37
N LEU A 50 -4.12 -1.60 -11.42
CA LEU A 50 -5.28 -1.47 -12.32
C LEU A 50 -6.14 -0.24 -12.02
N ARG A 51 -6.26 0.14 -10.75
CA ARG A 51 -7.00 1.34 -10.34
C ARG A 51 -6.22 2.63 -10.59
N GLU A 52 -4.90 2.60 -10.39
CA GLU A 52 -4.03 3.77 -10.57
C GLU A 52 -3.77 4.07 -12.06
N PHE A 53 -3.81 3.04 -12.90
CA PHE A 53 -3.61 3.12 -14.35
C PHE A 53 -4.86 2.56 -15.07
N PRO A 54 -5.97 3.32 -15.16
CA PRO A 54 -7.22 2.86 -15.77
C PRO A 54 -7.05 2.32 -17.20
N GLU A 55 -6.17 2.93 -17.98
CA GLU A 55 -5.87 2.50 -19.35
C GLU A 55 -5.26 1.09 -19.39
N LEU A 56 -4.44 0.74 -18.39
CA LEU A 56 -3.95 -0.63 -18.21
C LEU A 56 -5.13 -1.57 -17.94
N ALA A 57 -6.06 -1.19 -17.06
CA ALA A 57 -7.24 -2.01 -16.78
C ALA A 57 -8.05 -2.29 -18.06
N THR A 58 -8.30 -1.28 -18.89
CA THR A 58 -8.98 -1.47 -20.19
C THR A 58 -8.21 -2.43 -21.09
N THR A 59 -6.86 -2.35 -21.16
CA THR A 59 -6.07 -3.29 -21.97
C THR A 59 -6.14 -4.73 -21.48
N GLU A 60 -6.35 -4.94 -20.17
CA GLU A 60 -6.54 -6.25 -19.55
C GLU A 60 -8.02 -6.72 -19.59
N GLY A 61 -8.91 -5.95 -20.25
CA GLY A 61 -10.35 -6.27 -20.37
C GLY A 61 -11.18 -5.97 -19.12
N ILE A 62 -10.63 -5.18 -18.19
CA ILE A 62 -11.29 -4.76 -16.96
C ILE A 62 -11.86 -3.35 -17.17
N HIS A 63 -13.19 -3.24 -17.19
CA HIS A 63 -13.91 -2.02 -17.56
C HIS A 63 -14.43 -1.21 -16.36
N ASP A 64 -14.00 -1.53 -15.14
CA ASP A 64 -14.45 -0.89 -13.90
C ASP A 64 -14.02 0.60 -13.78
N TYR A 65 -13.10 1.06 -14.64
CA TYR A 65 -12.49 2.40 -14.59
C TYR A 65 -12.51 3.14 -15.95
N ASP A 66 -13.34 2.70 -16.91
CA ASP A 66 -13.38 3.27 -18.27
C ASP A 66 -13.77 4.76 -18.32
N ASP A 67 -14.36 5.29 -17.24
CA ASP A 67 -14.71 6.70 -17.08
C ASP A 67 -13.56 7.57 -16.54
N LYS A 68 -12.38 6.98 -16.31
CA LYS A 68 -11.22 7.64 -15.69
C LYS A 68 -10.00 7.60 -16.60
N LEU A 69 -9.06 8.50 -16.31
CA LEU A 69 -7.73 8.55 -16.93
C LEU A 69 -6.67 8.62 -15.84
N GLU A 70 -5.46 8.18 -16.16
CA GLU A 70 -4.31 8.34 -15.27
C GLU A 70 -4.06 9.82 -14.93
N SER A 71 -3.82 10.11 -13.66
CA SER A 71 -3.49 11.45 -13.17
C SER A 71 -1.98 11.65 -13.08
N TYR A 72 -1.47 12.64 -13.81
CA TYR A 72 -0.06 13.07 -13.80
C TYR A 72 0.20 14.27 -12.87
N SER A 73 -0.65 14.47 -11.86
CA SER A 73 -0.45 15.52 -10.86
C SER A 73 0.70 15.19 -9.90
N TYR A 74 1.40 16.20 -9.41
CA TYR A 74 2.44 16.01 -8.38
C TYR A 74 1.92 15.29 -7.14
N SER A 75 0.69 15.57 -6.71
CA SER A 75 0.06 14.87 -5.59
C SER A 75 -0.13 13.37 -5.85
N ASN A 76 -0.46 12.97 -7.08
CA ASN A 76 -0.57 11.55 -7.42
C ASN A 76 0.79 10.86 -7.40
N PHE A 77 1.86 11.53 -7.85
CA PHE A 77 3.21 11.00 -7.70
C PHE A 77 3.59 10.79 -6.24
N ASP A 78 3.23 11.72 -5.35
CA ASP A 78 3.47 11.59 -3.90
C ASP A 78 2.71 10.38 -3.31
N LEU A 79 1.46 10.17 -3.73
CA LEU A 79 0.65 9.02 -3.32
C LEU A 79 1.22 7.69 -3.81
N ARG A 80 1.67 7.62 -5.08
CA ARG A 80 2.33 6.44 -5.64
C ARG A 80 3.61 6.09 -4.87
N LEU A 81 4.43 7.11 -4.59
CA LEU A 81 5.66 6.92 -3.81
C LEU A 81 5.37 6.36 -2.41
N ALA A 82 4.38 6.94 -1.72
CA ALA A 82 4.01 6.49 -0.38
C ALA A 82 3.56 5.03 -0.39
N TYR A 83 2.63 4.68 -1.28
CA TYR A 83 2.14 3.31 -1.43
C TYR A 83 3.26 2.31 -1.76
N CYS A 84 4.11 2.63 -2.73
CA CYS A 84 5.18 1.71 -3.13
C CYS A 84 6.24 1.52 -2.03
N LYS A 85 6.53 2.55 -1.22
CA LYS A 85 7.44 2.43 -0.07
C LYS A 85 6.84 1.57 1.04
N GLU A 86 5.56 1.74 1.33
CA GLU A 86 4.84 0.93 2.33
C GLU A 86 4.83 -0.54 1.91
N LEU A 87 4.40 -0.84 0.68
CA LEU A 87 4.36 -2.22 0.19
C LEU A 87 5.76 -2.85 0.07
N LEU A 88 6.80 -2.07 -0.27
CA LEU A 88 8.18 -2.57 -0.28
C LEU A 88 8.65 -2.92 1.14
N ALA A 89 8.29 -2.13 2.14
CA ALA A 89 8.62 -2.43 3.53
C ALA A 89 7.93 -3.73 4.00
N GLU A 90 6.68 -3.97 3.61
CA GLU A 90 5.97 -5.23 3.86
C GLU A 90 6.63 -6.41 3.12
N LEU A 91 7.01 -6.23 1.85
CA LEU A 91 7.71 -7.24 1.05
C LEU A 91 9.07 -7.60 1.66
N ASP A 92 9.81 -6.64 2.22
CA ASP A 92 11.11 -6.88 2.85
C ASP A 92 11.03 -7.72 4.14
N ILE A 93 9.85 -7.83 4.75
CA ILE A 93 9.60 -8.73 5.89
C ILE A 93 9.49 -10.19 5.41
N VAL A 94 9.05 -10.43 4.17
CA VAL A 94 8.90 -11.79 3.63
C VAL A 94 10.27 -12.44 3.43
N ASN A 95 10.54 -13.52 4.17
CA ASN A 95 11.79 -14.26 4.03
C ASN A 95 11.87 -14.99 2.68
N LYS A 96 12.62 -14.41 1.72
CA LYS A 96 12.83 -14.96 0.38
C LYS A 96 13.36 -16.40 0.36
N THR A 97 14.12 -16.82 1.38
CA THR A 97 14.66 -18.19 1.44
C THR A 97 13.60 -19.24 1.78
N SER A 98 12.49 -18.82 2.39
CA SER A 98 11.32 -19.66 2.70
C SER A 98 10.32 -19.76 1.56
N LEU A 99 10.52 -19.02 0.46
CA LEU A 99 9.67 -19.06 -0.72
C LEU A 99 9.95 -20.27 -1.61
N SER A 100 8.91 -20.73 -2.30
CA SER A 100 9.06 -21.67 -3.42
C SER A 100 9.99 -21.11 -4.50
N ARG A 101 10.52 -22.00 -5.35
CA ARG A 101 11.45 -21.59 -6.42
C ARG A 101 10.83 -20.56 -7.38
N GLU A 102 9.56 -20.76 -7.73
CA GLU A 102 8.80 -19.85 -8.59
C GLU A 102 8.58 -18.51 -7.91
N ASN A 103 8.16 -18.52 -6.64
CA ASN A 103 7.88 -17.31 -5.89
C ASN A 103 9.11 -16.48 -5.56
N ARG A 104 10.32 -17.06 -5.55
CA ARG A 104 11.55 -16.25 -5.47
C ARG A 104 11.72 -15.31 -6.66
N LEU A 105 11.29 -15.72 -7.85
CA LEU A 105 11.31 -14.85 -9.03
C LEU A 105 10.19 -13.80 -8.94
N THR A 106 8.98 -14.22 -8.56
CA THR A 106 7.85 -13.29 -8.34
C THR A 106 8.21 -12.19 -7.34
N TYR A 107 8.88 -12.55 -6.24
CA TYR A 107 9.42 -11.61 -5.25
C TYR A 107 10.35 -10.58 -5.89
N ASP A 108 11.31 -11.03 -6.71
CA ASP A 108 12.28 -10.13 -7.36
C ASP A 108 11.59 -9.19 -8.34
N VAL A 109 10.64 -9.69 -9.11
CA VAL A 109 9.85 -8.88 -10.06
C VAL A 109 9.02 -7.83 -9.33
N LEU A 110 8.31 -8.21 -8.27
CA LEU A 110 7.52 -7.27 -7.49
C LEU A 110 8.41 -6.18 -6.86
N LYS A 111 9.56 -6.59 -6.29
CA LYS A 111 10.53 -5.66 -5.71
C LYS A 111 11.06 -4.67 -6.75
N ASP A 112 11.38 -5.12 -7.96
CA ASP A 112 11.84 -4.26 -9.05
C ASP A 112 10.76 -3.29 -9.53
N GLN A 113 9.51 -3.76 -9.65
CA GLN A 113 8.37 -2.92 -10.01
C GLN A 113 8.11 -1.81 -8.98
N LEU A 114 8.17 -2.13 -7.69
CA LEU A 114 8.03 -1.13 -6.63
C LEU A 114 9.17 -0.10 -6.67
N ASN A 115 10.40 -0.56 -6.87
CA ASN A 115 11.55 0.34 -7.00
C ASN A 115 11.49 1.22 -8.25
N THR A 116 10.85 0.75 -9.33
CA THR A 116 10.62 1.58 -10.53
C THR A 116 9.79 2.83 -10.20
N PHE A 117 8.73 2.70 -9.39
CA PHE A 117 7.96 3.86 -8.93
C PHE A 117 8.75 4.74 -7.97
N ILE A 118 9.49 4.14 -7.04
CA ILE A 118 10.27 4.86 -6.04
C ILE A 118 11.38 5.68 -6.68
N HIS A 119 12.17 5.09 -7.59
CA HIS A 119 13.23 5.79 -8.32
C HIS A 119 12.65 6.75 -9.37
N GLY A 120 11.55 6.39 -10.02
CA GLY A 120 10.88 7.23 -11.02
C GLY A 120 10.40 8.56 -10.44
N TYR A 121 10.06 8.60 -9.15
CA TYR A 121 9.66 9.81 -8.45
C TYR A 121 10.71 10.93 -8.48
N GLU A 122 12.00 10.60 -8.62
CA GLU A 122 13.08 11.58 -8.76
C GLU A 122 12.91 12.47 -10.01
N TRP A 123 12.15 12.01 -10.99
CA TRP A 123 11.96 12.63 -12.31
C TRP A 123 10.55 13.20 -12.50
N LYS A 124 9.84 13.50 -11.41
CA LYS A 124 8.46 13.99 -11.49
C LYS A 124 8.33 15.40 -12.05
N GLU A 125 9.40 16.21 -11.99
CA GLU A 125 9.45 17.64 -12.41
C GLU A 125 9.94 17.85 -13.84
#